data_AF-A0A4P9K545-F1
#
_entry.id   AF-A0A4P9K545-F1
#
_cell.length_a   1.000
_cell.length_b   1.000
_cell.length_c   1.000
_cell.angle_alpha   90.00
_cell.angle_beta   90.00
_cell.angle_gamma   90.00
#
_symmetry.space_group_name_H-M   'P 1'
#
loop_
_entity.id
_entity.type
_entity.pdbx_description
1 polymer ?
#
loop_
_entity_poly.entity_id
_entity_poly.type
_entity_poly.pdbx_seq_one_letter_code
_entity_poly.pdbx_strand_id
1 'polypeptide(L)'
;MKQLTLKALFISAIAAMSMNTQAADDVYGQCIADAETVISVAKKDGGTAAREVEQKTDVAQCMAELAKIEAKYGDKTVARNPSSVMTPEDRAAWAKLFDAIDAKQYKGVPYLQAVYYR
;
A
#
# COMPACT_ATOMS: atom_id res chain seq x y z
N MET A 1 26.47 13.09 -34.03
CA MET A 1 25.36 13.55 -33.17
C MET A 1 24.66 12.31 -32.61
N LYS A 2 24.93 11.95 -31.35
CA LYS A 2 24.25 10.81 -30.68
C LYS A 2 23.10 11.40 -29.87
N GLN A 3 21.87 11.08 -30.28
CA GLN A 3 20.67 11.50 -29.58
C GLN A 3 20.62 10.82 -28.22
N LEU A 4 20.94 11.58 -27.17
CA LEU A 4 20.59 11.23 -25.80
C LEU A 4 19.08 11.36 -25.70
N THR A 5 18.39 10.23 -25.77
CA THR A 5 16.94 10.16 -25.69
C THR A 5 16.46 10.77 -24.38
N LEU A 6 15.59 11.76 -24.51
CA LEU A 6 14.87 12.51 -23.46
C LEU A 6 14.23 11.63 -22.35
N LYS A 7 14.13 10.31 -22.56
CA LYS A 7 13.61 9.33 -21.60
C LYS A 7 14.49 9.15 -20.35
N ALA A 8 15.77 9.56 -20.38
CA ALA A 8 16.66 9.43 -19.22
C ALA A 8 16.52 10.57 -18.19
N LEU A 9 15.78 11.64 -18.50
CA LEU A 9 15.69 12.82 -17.64
C LEU A 9 14.56 12.79 -16.59
N PHE A 10 13.73 11.74 -16.55
CA PHE A 10 12.57 11.68 -15.64
C PHE A 10 12.67 10.67 -14.48
N ILE A 11 13.83 10.05 -14.25
CA ILE A 11 13.97 9.03 -13.19
C ILE A 11 14.52 9.61 -11.88
N SER A 12 15.03 10.84 -11.87
CA SER A 12 15.65 11.46 -10.70
C SER A 12 14.69 12.38 -9.95
N ALA A 13 13.61 11.86 -9.35
CA ALA A 13 12.78 12.64 -8.41
C ALA A 13 11.95 11.82 -7.41
N ILE A 14 12.33 10.58 -7.06
CA ILE A 14 11.74 9.86 -5.92
C ILE A 14 12.86 9.29 -5.05
N ALA A 15 13.71 10.18 -4.54
CA ALA A 15 14.78 9.84 -3.60
C ALA A 15 14.70 10.68 -2.32
N ALA A 16 13.48 10.94 -1.83
CA ALA A 16 13.26 11.77 -0.64
C ALA A 16 12.11 11.27 0.25
N MET A 17 11.90 9.94 0.34
CA MET A 17 11.11 9.34 1.42
C MET A 17 11.86 8.20 2.13
N SER A 18 13.20 8.25 2.14
CA SER A 18 14.06 7.29 2.84
C SER A 18 14.15 7.58 4.35
N MET A 19 13.02 7.56 5.04
CA MET A 19 12.99 7.42 6.50
C MET A 19 12.03 6.27 6.83
N ASN A 20 12.49 5.02 6.59
CA ASN A 20 12.07 3.76 7.23
C ASN A 20 12.81 2.54 6.64
N THR A 21 14.09 2.70 6.26
CA THR A 21 14.90 1.68 5.57
C THR A 21 15.28 0.46 6.41
N GLN A 22 14.73 0.29 7.61
CA GLN A 22 14.84 -0.94 8.40
C GLN A 22 13.57 -1.82 8.35
N ALA A 23 12.45 -1.32 7.82
CA ALA A 23 11.21 -2.08 7.63
C ALA A 23 10.92 -2.42 6.15
N ALA A 24 11.77 -1.98 5.22
CA ALA A 24 11.53 -2.08 3.78
C ALA A 24 11.80 -3.49 3.18
N ASP A 25 12.37 -4.40 3.96
CA ASP A 25 12.75 -5.75 3.50
C ASP A 25 11.74 -6.84 3.90
N ASP A 26 10.68 -6.51 4.65
CA ASP A 26 9.59 -7.44 4.95
C ASP A 26 8.32 -7.17 4.10
N VAL A 27 7.50 -8.21 3.93
CA VAL A 27 6.28 -8.14 3.10
C VAL A 27 5.33 -7.05 3.61
N TYR A 28 5.24 -6.86 4.93
CA TYR A 28 4.39 -5.86 5.56
C TYR A 28 4.76 -4.43 5.12
N GLY A 29 6.04 -4.07 5.25
CA GLY A 29 6.54 -2.76 4.86
C GLY A 29 6.43 -2.53 3.35
N GLN A 30 6.66 -3.55 2.54
CA GLN A 30 6.50 -3.46 1.09
C GLN A 30 5.04 -3.24 0.66
N CYS A 31 4.08 -3.92 1.31
CA CYS A 31 2.65 -3.69 1.07
C CYS A 31 2.25 -2.24 1.33
N ILE A 32 2.76 -1.64 2.40
CA ILE A 32 2.49 -0.24 2.74
C ILE A 32 3.15 0.69 1.71
N ALA A 33 4.42 0.45 1.37
CA ALA A 33 5.15 1.31 0.43
C ALA A 33 4.52 1.29 -0.98
N ASP A 34 4.08 0.13 -1.45
CA ASP A 34 3.35 0.00 -2.71
C ASP A 34 2.05 0.81 -2.68
N ALA A 35 1.28 0.69 -1.60
CA ALA A 35 0.05 1.46 -1.41
C ALA A 35 0.32 2.96 -1.43
N GLU A 36 1.26 3.45 -0.63
CA GLU A 36 1.64 4.88 -0.59
C GLU A 36 2.05 5.39 -1.98
N THR A 37 2.75 4.56 -2.77
CA THR A 37 3.14 4.87 -4.15
C THR A 37 1.91 4.99 -5.06
N VAL A 38 1.02 3.99 -5.04
CA VAL A 38 -0.24 4.00 -5.79
C VAL A 38 -1.06 5.26 -5.50
N ILE A 39 -1.15 5.62 -4.22
CA ILE A 39 -1.92 6.78 -3.75
C ILE A 39 -1.30 8.09 -4.22
N SER A 40 0.02 8.20 -4.11
CA SER A 40 0.77 9.37 -4.54
C SER A 40 0.60 9.61 -6.05
N VAL A 41 0.74 8.56 -6.86
CA VAL A 41 0.53 8.61 -8.31
C VAL A 41 -0.92 8.94 -8.63
N ALA A 42 -1.89 8.29 -7.97
CA ALA A 42 -3.31 8.57 -8.19
C ALA A 42 -3.65 10.05 -7.94
N LYS A 43 -3.12 10.63 -6.85
CA LYS A 43 -3.35 12.05 -6.51
C LYS A 43 -2.72 13.02 -7.50
N LYS A 44 -1.58 12.66 -8.08
CA LYS A 44 -0.80 13.53 -8.95
C LYS A 44 -1.20 13.40 -10.42
N ASP A 45 -1.30 12.17 -10.89
CA ASP A 45 -1.35 11.81 -12.32
C ASP A 45 -2.67 11.08 -12.68
N GLY A 46 -3.52 10.79 -11.70
CA GLY A 46 -4.85 10.20 -11.90
C GLY A 46 -4.89 8.67 -11.87
N GLY A 47 -6.09 8.11 -12.04
CA GLY A 47 -6.39 6.71 -11.74
C GLY A 47 -5.83 5.73 -12.75
N THR A 48 -5.68 6.18 -13.99
CA THR A 48 -5.03 5.42 -15.07
C THR A 48 -3.55 5.24 -14.76
N ALA A 49 -2.84 6.32 -14.41
CA ALA A 49 -1.42 6.26 -14.06
C ALA A 49 -1.18 5.36 -12.82
N ALA A 50 -2.07 5.42 -11.83
CA ALA A 50 -1.98 4.57 -10.64
C ALA A 50 -2.09 3.07 -10.96
N ARG A 51 -2.82 2.69 -12.02
CA ARG A 51 -2.94 1.30 -12.50
C ARG A 51 -1.70 0.79 -13.22
N GLU A 52 -0.85 1.69 -13.71
CA GLU A 52 0.41 1.37 -14.38
C GLU A 52 1.57 1.24 -13.39
N VAL A 53 1.35 1.57 -12.11
CA VAL A 53 2.35 1.40 -11.05
C VAL A 53 2.63 -0.09 -10.85
N GLU A 54 3.88 -0.48 -11.07
CA GLU A 54 4.39 -1.79 -10.69
C GLU A 54 4.46 -1.89 -9.16
N GLN A 55 3.78 -2.89 -8.61
CA GLN A 55 3.73 -3.16 -7.17
C GLN A 55 4.68 -4.31 -6.85
N LYS A 56 5.50 -4.15 -5.81
CA LYS A 56 6.52 -5.14 -5.41
C LYS A 56 5.92 -6.38 -4.76
N THR A 57 4.79 -6.21 -4.07
CA THR A 57 4.03 -7.32 -3.49
C THR A 57 2.71 -7.51 -4.20
N ASP A 58 2.23 -8.73 -4.23
CA ASP A 58 0.87 -9.02 -4.63
C ASP A 58 -0.12 -8.79 -3.46
N VAL A 59 -1.41 -8.69 -3.78
CA VAL A 59 -2.45 -8.51 -2.75
C VAL A 59 -2.57 -9.72 -1.84
N ALA A 60 -2.30 -10.93 -2.32
CA ALA A 60 -2.43 -12.16 -1.54
C ALA A 60 -1.37 -12.23 -0.43
N GLN A 61 -0.15 -11.78 -0.70
CA GLN A 61 0.96 -11.63 0.24
C GLN A 61 0.58 -10.64 1.35
N CYS A 62 -0.01 -9.50 0.98
CA CYS A 62 -0.48 -8.52 1.97
C CYS A 62 -1.64 -9.08 2.82
N MET A 63 -2.59 -9.79 2.20
CA MET A 63 -3.68 -10.46 2.93
C MET A 63 -3.15 -11.57 3.86
N ALA A 64 -2.08 -12.26 3.48
CA ALA A 64 -1.43 -13.24 4.35
C ALA A 64 -0.78 -12.57 5.58
N GLU A 65 -0.12 -11.42 5.41
CA GLU A 65 0.38 -10.63 6.55
C GLU A 65 -0.76 -10.15 7.46
N LEU A 66 -1.89 -9.74 6.89
CA LEU A 66 -3.08 -9.35 7.65
C LEU A 66 -3.61 -10.51 8.49
N ALA A 67 -3.70 -11.70 7.89
CA ALA A 67 -4.14 -12.93 8.56
C ALA A 67 -3.19 -13.33 9.70
N LYS A 68 -1.88 -13.08 9.60
CA LYS A 68 -0.93 -13.32 10.71
C LYS A 68 -1.25 -12.46 11.94
N ILE A 69 -1.67 -11.21 11.74
CA ILE A 69 -2.07 -10.33 12.84
C ILE A 69 -3.36 -10.85 13.47
N GLU A 70 -4.35 -11.21 12.64
CA GLU A 70 -5.64 -11.74 13.09
C GLU A 70 -5.50 -13.08 13.84
N ALA A 71 -4.59 -13.95 13.40
CA ALA A 71 -4.37 -15.27 14.00
C ALA A 71 -3.95 -15.21 15.48
N LYS A 72 -3.33 -14.11 15.94
CA LYS A 72 -2.99 -13.89 17.36
C LYS A 72 -4.23 -13.91 18.27
N TYR A 73 -5.39 -13.60 17.71
CA TYR A 73 -6.65 -13.45 18.45
C TYR A 73 -7.58 -14.67 18.31
N GLY A 74 -7.29 -15.58 17.36
CA GLY A 74 -7.99 -16.85 17.18
C GLY A 74 -9.51 -16.70 17.20
N ASP A 75 -10.18 -17.52 18.00
CA ASP A 75 -11.65 -17.55 18.08
C ASP A 75 -12.29 -16.22 18.54
N LYS A 76 -11.52 -15.28 19.10
CA LYS A 76 -12.06 -13.97 19.52
C LYS A 76 -12.50 -13.11 18.34
N THR A 77 -12.02 -13.40 17.13
CA THR A 77 -12.42 -12.69 15.90
C THR A 77 -13.68 -13.31 15.27
N VAL A 78 -14.13 -14.50 15.70
CA VAL A 78 -15.30 -15.17 15.12
C VAL A 78 -16.56 -14.32 15.36
N ALA A 79 -17.27 -14.02 14.27
CA ALA A 79 -18.46 -13.16 14.24
C ALA A 79 -18.25 -11.74 14.81
N ARG A 80 -17.00 -11.28 14.92
CA ARG A 80 -16.64 -9.94 15.36
C ARG A 80 -15.72 -9.29 14.35
N ASN A 81 -15.73 -7.96 14.31
CA ASN A 81 -14.68 -7.26 13.58
C ASN A 81 -13.33 -7.54 14.29
N PRO A 82 -12.30 -8.07 13.60
CA PRO A 82 -11.01 -8.41 14.22
C PRO A 82 -10.40 -7.26 15.03
N SER A 83 -10.54 -6.02 14.55
CA SER A 83 -10.04 -4.82 15.22
C SER A 83 -10.59 -4.63 16.64
N SER A 84 -11.80 -5.11 16.93
CA SER A 84 -12.48 -4.92 18.22
C SER A 84 -11.87 -5.68 19.39
N VAL A 85 -11.11 -6.75 19.10
CA VAL A 85 -10.47 -7.61 20.11
C VAL A 85 -8.94 -7.45 20.15
N MET A 86 -8.40 -6.68 19.20
CA MET A 86 -6.97 -6.38 19.09
C MET A 86 -6.50 -5.39 20.16
N THR A 87 -5.23 -5.51 20.58
CA THR A 87 -4.55 -4.42 21.30
C THR A 87 -4.47 -3.16 20.42
N PRO A 88 -4.28 -1.97 21.00
CA PRO A 88 -4.12 -0.75 20.20
C PRO A 88 -3.02 -0.84 19.14
N GLU A 89 -1.89 -1.48 19.46
CA GLU A 89 -0.74 -1.61 18.58
C GLU A 89 -1.03 -2.54 17.39
N ASP A 90 -1.55 -3.74 17.66
CA ASP A 90 -1.92 -4.68 16.61
C ASP A 90 -3.07 -4.14 15.75
N ARG A 91 -4.02 -3.43 16.36
CA ARG A 91 -5.11 -2.76 15.63
C ARG A 91 -4.57 -1.71 14.67
N ALA A 92 -3.61 -0.90 15.10
CA ALA A 92 -2.99 0.11 14.25
C ALA A 92 -2.24 -0.54 13.08
N ALA A 93 -1.48 -1.61 13.35
CA ALA A 93 -0.77 -2.36 12.30
C ALA A 93 -1.73 -3.02 11.30
N TRP A 94 -2.82 -3.63 11.81
CA TRP A 94 -3.88 -4.23 11.01
C TRP A 94 -4.60 -3.20 10.13
N ALA A 95 -5.02 -2.07 10.71
CA ALA A 95 -5.72 -1.01 9.97
C ALA A 95 -4.84 -0.45 8.85
N LYS A 96 -3.54 -0.21 9.13
CA LYS A 96 -2.60 0.28 8.14
C LYS A 96 -2.45 -0.69 6.96
N LEU A 97 -2.37 -1.99 7.24
CA LEU A 97 -2.25 -3.01 6.21
C LEU A 97 -3.56 -3.22 5.45
N PHE A 98 -4.70 -3.13 6.12
CA PHE A 98 -6.03 -3.17 5.51
C PHE A 98 -6.20 -2.02 4.50
N ASP A 99 -5.88 -0.79 4.90
CA ASP A 99 -5.92 0.38 4.01
C ASP A 99 -4.94 0.24 2.84
N ALA A 100 -3.76 -0.37 3.08
CA ALA A 100 -2.79 -0.63 2.03
C ALA A 100 -3.32 -1.64 1.00
N ILE A 101 -3.98 -2.71 1.45
CA ILE A 101 -4.62 -3.70 0.57
C ILE A 101 -5.71 -3.04 -0.27
N ASP A 102 -6.56 -2.22 0.34
CA ASP A 102 -7.60 -1.48 -0.37
C ASP A 102 -7.00 -0.56 -1.44
N ALA A 103 -5.94 0.17 -1.10
CA ALA A 103 -5.24 1.05 -2.04
C ALA A 103 -4.64 0.27 -3.22
N LYS A 104 -3.97 -0.85 -2.95
CA LYS A 104 -3.40 -1.76 -3.97
C LYS A 104 -4.47 -2.35 -4.89
N GLN A 105 -5.67 -2.57 -4.37
CA GLN A 105 -6.84 -3.01 -5.13
C GLN A 105 -7.60 -1.88 -5.82
N TYR A 106 -7.16 -0.63 -5.62
CA TYR A 106 -7.83 0.56 -6.14
C TYR A 106 -9.26 0.75 -5.61
N LYS A 107 -9.48 0.33 -4.36
CA LYS A 107 -10.77 0.34 -3.67
C LYS A 107 -10.72 1.21 -2.43
N GLY A 108 -11.90 1.58 -1.92
CA GLY A 108 -12.10 1.91 -0.51
C GLY A 108 -11.57 3.26 -0.05
N VAL A 109 -10.44 3.76 -0.58
CA VAL A 109 -9.80 4.92 0.00
C VAL A 109 -10.30 6.24 -0.60
N PRO A 110 -10.66 7.27 0.20
CA PRO A 110 -11.36 8.46 -0.30
C PRO A 110 -10.66 9.17 -1.47
N TYR A 111 -9.33 9.22 -1.46
CA TYR A 111 -8.55 9.81 -2.54
C TYR A 111 -8.56 8.96 -3.81
N LEU A 112 -8.58 7.63 -3.72
CA LEU A 112 -8.69 6.76 -4.88
C LEU A 112 -10.11 6.82 -5.46
N GLN A 113 -11.13 6.88 -4.62
CA GLN A 113 -12.51 7.09 -5.07
C GLN A 113 -12.64 8.38 -5.88
N ALA A 114 -12.12 9.51 -5.36
CA ALA A 114 -12.16 10.79 -6.07
C ALA A 114 -11.41 10.78 -7.42
N VAL A 115 -10.42 9.91 -7.57
CA VAL A 115 -9.63 9.74 -8.78
C VAL A 115 -10.32 8.83 -9.81
N TYR A 116 -11.16 7.87 -9.38
CA TYR A 116 -11.89 6.95 -10.28
C TYR A 116 -13.24 7.47 -10.77
N TYR A 117 -13.87 8.40 -10.03
CA TYR A 117 -15.20 8.94 -10.36
C TYR A 117 -15.16 10.33 -11.01
N ARG A 118 -14.01 10.76 -11.51
CA ARG A 118 -13.85 12.01 -12.27
C ARG A 118 -13.63 11.73 -13.75
#